data_AF-A0A0M3JQG5-F1
#
_entry.id   AF-A0A0M3JQG5-F1
#
_cell.length_a   1.000
_cell.length_b   1.000
_cell.length_c   1.000
_cell.angle_alpha   90.00
_cell.angle_beta   90.00
_cell.angle_gamma   90.00
#
_symmetry.space_group_name_H-M   'P 1'
#
loop_
_entity.id
_entity.type
_entity.pdbx_description
1 polymer ?
#
loop_
_entity_poly.entity_id
_entity_poly.type
_entity_poly.pdbx_seq_one_letter_code
_entity_poly.pdbx_strand_id
1 'polypeptide(L)' 'MCSGYCMSFSFPNPGENSITVHGKCCRMVDTEWISVNVNCNDGERKMKIPSALECRCFDCA' A
#
# COMPACT_ATOMS: atom_id res chain seq x y z
N MET A 1 -6.59 -4.68 -4.35
CA MET A 1 -6.50 -3.34 -3.72
C MET A 1 -6.64 -3.52 -2.22
N CYS A 2 -5.91 -2.74 -1.39
CA CYS A 2 -6.08 -2.75 0.07
C CYS A 2 -6.74 -1.45 0.53
N SER A 3 -7.72 -1.55 1.42
CA SER A 3 -8.37 -0.41 2.08
C SER A 3 -8.76 -0.79 3.49
N GLY A 4 -8.49 0.07 4.47
CA GLY A 4 -8.86 -0.17 5.86
C GLY A 4 -8.33 0.93 6.78
N TYR A 5 -8.65 0.81 8.07
CA TYR A 5 -8.18 1.71 9.12
C TYR A 5 -6.98 1.11 9.85
N CYS A 6 -5.96 1.93 10.09
CA CYS A 6 -4.74 1.53 10.79
C CYS A 6 -4.41 2.51 11.90
N MET A 7 -3.67 2.03 12.90
CA MET A 7 -3.27 2.84 14.05
C MET A 7 -2.37 4.01 13.62
N SER A 8 -2.68 5.21 14.08
CA SER A 8 -1.81 6.37 13.97
C SER A 8 -1.91 7.21 15.24
N PHE A 9 -0.77 7.72 15.72
CA PHE A 9 -0.70 8.61 16.87
C PHE A 9 0.55 9.50 16.78
N SER A 10 0.49 10.63 17.47
CA SER A 10 1.58 11.60 17.53
C SER A 10 1.77 12.08 18.97
N PHE A 11 3.02 12.33 19.37
CA PHE A 11 3.36 12.88 20.68
C PHE A 11 4.49 13.90 20.57
N PRO A 12 4.54 14.91 21.44
CA PRO A 12 5.65 15.86 21.48
C PRO A 12 6.93 15.17 21.99
N ASN A 13 8.06 15.43 21.33
CA ASN A 13 9.39 15.01 21.75
C ASN A 13 10.14 16.19 22.40
N PRO A 14 10.14 16.31 23.74
CA PRO A 14 10.74 17.44 24.43
C PRO A 14 12.28 17.47 24.31
N GLY A 15 12.93 16.35 23.99
CA GLY A 15 14.39 16.29 23.79
C GLY A 15 14.86 16.87 22.46
N GLU A 16 13.97 16.90 21.46
CA GLU A 16 14.29 17.35 20.08
C GLU A 16 13.48 18.57 19.64
N ASN A 17 12.66 19.12 20.54
CA ASN A 17 11.72 20.21 20.26
C ASN A 17 10.88 19.96 18.99
N SER A 18 10.48 18.69 18.80
CA SER A 18 9.81 18.17 17.60
C SER A 18 8.56 17.38 17.98
N ILE A 19 7.75 16.98 16.97
CA ILE A 19 6.63 16.05 17.17
C ILE A 19 7.03 14.72 16.55
N THR A 20 6.99 13.66 17.35
CA THR A 20 7.15 12.29 16.85
C THR A 20 5.80 11.78 16.37
N VAL A 21 5.79 11.18 15.19
CA VAL A 21 4.60 10.63 14.55
C VAL A 21 4.82 9.14 14.29
N HIS A 22 3.89 8.31 14.76
CA HIS A 22 3.81 6.90 14.41
C HIS A 22 2.53 6.66 13.63
N GLY A 23 2.65 6.39 12.33
CA GLY A 23 1.53 6.09 11.45
C GLY A 23 1.70 4.73 10.80
N LYS A 24 0.65 3.91 10.82
CA LYS A 24 0.57 2.70 10.00
C LYS A 24 -0.44 2.88 8.86
N CYS A 25 -0.09 2.32 7.70
CA CYS A 25 -0.85 2.37 6.46
C CYS A 25 -1.28 0.95 6.06
N CYS A 26 -2.50 0.81 5.55
CA CYS A 26 -2.98 -0.46 5.01
C CYS A 26 -2.29 -0.75 3.67
N ARG A 27 -1.49 -1.81 3.60
CA ARG A 27 -0.69 -2.18 2.42
C ARG A 27 -0.80 -3.66 2.09
N MET A 28 -0.54 -3.99 0.82
CA MET A 28 -0.46 -5.37 0.34
C MET A 28 0.77 -6.03 0.97
N VAL A 29 0.57 -7.19 1.61
CA VAL A 29 1.64 -8.00 2.21
C VAL A 29 1.95 -9.18 1.31
N ASP A 30 0.88 -9.77 0.78
CA ASP A 30 0.95 -10.84 -0.19
C ASP A 30 0.19 -10.44 -1.45
N THR A 31 0.76 -10.81 -2.60
CA THR A 31 0.31 -10.37 -3.92
C THR A 31 0.41 -11.50 -4.93
N GLU A 32 -0.68 -11.72 -5.66
CA GLU A 32 -0.69 -12.55 -6.86
C GLU A 32 -0.59 -11.68 -8.12
N TRP A 33 -0.03 -12.24 -9.19
CA TRP A 33 0.06 -11.56 -10.49
C TRP A 33 -0.96 -12.12 -11.47
N ILE A 34 -1.97 -11.32 -11.77
CA ILE A 34 -3.04 -11.71 -12.70
C ILE A 34 -2.62 -11.32 -14.12
N SER A 35 -2.62 -12.28 -15.03
CA SER A 35 -2.35 -12.03 -16.45
C SER A 35 -3.63 -11.58 -17.13
N VAL A 36 -3.60 -10.43 -17.80
CA VAL A 36 -4.74 -9.88 -18.54
C VAL A 36 -4.33 -9.54 -19.96
N ASN A 37 -5.28 -9.72 -20.88
CA ASN A 37 -5.15 -9.24 -22.24
C ASN A 37 -5.88 -7.89 -22.35
N VAL A 38 -5.21 -6.91 -22.92
CA VAL A 38 -5.76 -5.57 -23.15
C VAL A 38 -5.83 -5.33 -24.65
N ASN A 39 -6.95 -4.83 -25.12
CA ASN A 39 -7.10 -4.48 -26.54
C ASN A 39 -6.64 -3.04 -26.75
N CYS A 40 -5.55 -2.83 -27.48
CA CYS A 40 -4.99 -1.52 -27.80
C CYS A 40 -5.24 -1.16 -29.28
N ASN A 41 -5.06 0.11 -29.65
CA ASN A 41 -5.22 0.57 -31.04
C ASN A 41 -4.27 -0.15 -32.01
N ASP A 42 -3.07 -0.55 -31.54
CA ASP A 42 -2.06 -1.27 -32.33
C ASP A 42 -2.14 -2.81 -32.15
N GLY A 43 -3.20 -3.32 -31.50
CA GLY A 43 -3.43 -4.77 -31.29
C GLY A 43 -3.55 -5.20 -29.83
N GLU A 44 -3.69 -6.52 -29.60
CA GLU A 44 -3.83 -7.10 -28.26
C GLU A 44 -2.48 -7.18 -27.53
N ARG A 45 -2.44 -6.70 -26.28
CA ARG A 45 -1.25 -6.72 -25.43
C ARG A 45 -1.51 -7.55 -24.17
N LYS A 46 -0.59 -8.46 -23.84
CA LYS A 46 -0.61 -9.17 -22.56
C LYS A 46 0.14 -8.36 -21.50
N MET A 47 -0.49 -8.15 -20.36
CA MET A 47 0.14 -7.52 -19.20
C MET A 47 -0.16 -8.28 -17.92
N LYS A 48 0.61 -8.01 -16.87
CA LYS A 48 0.38 -8.58 -15.53
C LYS A 48 0.04 -7.45 -14.57
N ILE A 49 -1.02 -7.64 -13.80
CA ILE A 49 -1.49 -6.67 -12.79
C ILE A 49 -1.37 -7.34 -11.41
N PRO A 50 -0.76 -6.67 -10.42
CA PRO A 50 -0.70 -7.21 -9.07
C PRO A 50 -2.06 -7.10 -8.38
N SER A 51 -2.50 -8.18 -7.75
CA SER A 51 -3.71 -8.26 -6.93
C SER A 51 -3.36 -8.66 -5.51
N ALA A 52 -4.00 -8.03 -4.53
CA ALA A 52 -3.71 -8.25 -3.13
C ALA A 52 -4.38 -9.54 -2.64
N LEU A 53 -3.61 -10.48 -2.09
CA LEU A 53 -4.11 -11.65 -1.38
C LEU A 53 -4.30 -11.36 0.11
N GLU A 54 -3.40 -10.58 0.68
CA GLU A 54 -3.43 -10.20 2.09
C GLU A 54 -3.05 -8.73 2.28
N CYS A 55 -3.78 -8.05 3.18
CA CYS A 55 -3.54 -6.66 3.56
C CYS A 55 -3.28 -6.57 5.07
N ARG A 56 -2.28 -5.78 5.48
CA ARG A 56 -2.02 -5.47 6.90
C ARG A 56 -1.55 -4.04 7.09
N CYS A 57 -1.54 -3.59 8.34
CA CYS A 57 -1.03 -2.29 8.74
C CYS A 57 0.51 -2.33 8.91
N PHE A 58 1.22 -1.55 8.10
CA PHE A 58 2.67 -1.37 8.13
C PHE A 58 3.05 0.09 8.35
N ASP A 59 4.23 0.35 8.90
CA ASP A 59 4.70 1.73 9.10
C ASP A 59 4.71 2.47 7.76
N CYS A 60 4.02 3.61 7.73
CA CYS A 60 4.05 4.51 6.60
C CYS A 60 5.45 5.14 6.53
N ALA A 61 6.08 5.10 5.36
CA ALA A 61 7.32 5.85 5.10
C ALA A 61 7.04 7.35 5.01
#